data_AF-A0A1M4S7W6-F1
#
_entry.id   AF-A0A1M4S7W6-F1
#
_cell.length_a   1.000
_cell.length_b   1.000
_cell.length_c   1.000
_cell.angle_alpha   90.00
_cell.angle_beta   90.00
_cell.angle_gamma   90.00
#
_symmetry.space_group_name_H-M   'P 1'
#
loop_
_entity.id
_entity.type
_entity.pdbx_description
1 polymer ?
#
loop_
_entity_poly.entity_id
_entity_poly.type
_entity_poly.pdbx_seq_one_letter_code
_entity_poly.pdbx_strand_id
1 'polypeptide(L)'
;MKKNRLDIKIFANLNLILFFALTVLANIFIGYLIGTLLSSLTHFEIWKIIFLFLGVISGLYNGIIELLKEAKKQDNEFRTKKESKRDNNKDNNSFDN
;
A
#
# COMPACT_ATOMS: atom_id res chain seq x y z
N MET A 1 -16.40 -16.90 -23.47
CA MET A 1 -15.27 -16.85 -22.53
C MET A 1 -15.46 -15.66 -21.57
N LYS A 2 -16.02 -15.88 -20.37
CA LYS A 2 -16.42 -14.82 -19.43
C LYS A 2 -15.19 -14.43 -18.59
N LYS A 3 -14.54 -13.34 -18.99
CA LYS A 3 -13.23 -12.87 -18.52
C LYS A 3 -13.17 -12.68 -16.99
N ASN A 4 -12.14 -13.28 -16.40
CA ASN A 4 -11.71 -13.39 -14.99
C ASN A 4 -11.55 -12.06 -14.21
N ARG A 5 -12.58 -11.22 -14.15
CA ARG A 5 -12.50 -9.93 -13.44
C ARG A 5 -12.41 -10.06 -11.92
N LEU A 6 -12.83 -11.20 -11.37
CA LEU A 6 -12.79 -11.47 -9.92
C LEU A 6 -11.34 -11.73 -9.48
N ASP A 7 -10.62 -12.57 -10.20
CA ASP A 7 -9.25 -12.97 -9.87
C ASP A 7 -8.32 -11.76 -9.76
N ILE A 8 -8.38 -10.83 -10.73
CA ILE A 8 -7.47 -9.68 -10.81
C ILE A 8 -7.60 -8.74 -9.58
N LYS A 9 -8.83 -8.53 -9.08
CA LYS A 9 -9.06 -7.69 -7.89
C LYS A 9 -8.56 -8.36 -6.62
N ILE A 10 -8.73 -9.68 -6.52
CA ILE A 10 -8.28 -10.47 -5.38
C ILE A 10 -6.74 -10.47 -5.34
N PHE A 11 -6.08 -10.70 -6.47
CA PHE A 11 -4.61 -10.62 -6.55
C PHE A 11 -4.06 -9.24 -6.19
N ALA A 12 -4.70 -8.16 -6.64
CA ALA A 12 -4.29 -6.80 -6.29
C ALA A 12 -4.39 -6.53 -4.78
N ASN A 13 -5.48 -6.97 -4.12
CA ASN A 13 -5.65 -6.83 -2.67
C ASN A 13 -4.65 -7.68 -1.88
N LEU A 14 -4.35 -8.90 -2.33
CA LEU A 14 -3.34 -9.75 -1.68
C LEU A 14 -1.95 -9.12 -1.74
N ASN A 15 -1.57 -8.60 -2.91
CA ASN A 15 -0.28 -7.94 -3.09
C ASN A 15 -0.16 -6.73 -2.15
N LEU A 16 -1.23 -5.95 -2.03
CA LEU A 16 -1.30 -4.79 -1.15
C LEU A 16 -1.12 -5.18 0.34
N ILE A 17 -1.85 -6.22 0.80
CA ILE A 17 -1.70 -6.77 2.16
C ILE A 17 -0.27 -7.27 2.39
N LEU A 18 0.33 -7.93 1.40
CA LEU A 18 1.68 -8.48 1.51
C LEU A 18 2.73 -7.38 1.65
N PHE A 19 2.63 -6.32 0.85
CA PHE A 19 3.50 -5.16 0.97
C PHE A 19 3.37 -4.49 2.34
N PHE A 20 2.13 -4.30 2.82
CA PHE A 20 1.91 -3.76 4.16
C PHE A 20 2.57 -4.62 5.25
N ALA A 21 2.33 -5.93 5.22
CA ALA A 21 2.92 -6.85 6.18
C ALA A 21 4.46 -6.80 6.13
N LEU A 22 5.04 -6.78 4.93
CA LEU A 22 6.48 -6.69 4.73
C LEU A 22 7.04 -5.38 5.29
N THR A 23 6.39 -4.25 5.03
CA THR A 23 6.78 -2.92 5.54
C THR A 23 6.75 -2.87 7.06
N VAL A 24 5.70 -3.42 7.69
CA VAL A 24 5.60 -3.48 9.16
C VAL A 24 6.68 -4.39 9.74
N LEU A 25 6.83 -5.61 9.21
CA LEU A 25 7.83 -6.57 9.68
C LEU A 25 9.25 -6.02 9.53
N ALA A 26 9.57 -5.37 8.41
CA ALA A 26 10.87 -4.78 8.18
C ALA A 26 11.20 -3.70 9.23
N ASN A 27 10.26 -2.80 9.52
CA ASN A 27 10.49 -1.75 10.51
C ASN A 27 10.59 -2.29 11.95
N ILE A 28 9.82 -3.32 12.30
CA ILE A 28 9.96 -4.01 13.59
C ILE A 28 11.35 -4.65 13.70
N PHE A 29 11.79 -5.32 12.63
CA PHE A 29 13.10 -5.96 12.58
C PHE A 29 14.24 -4.93 12.73
N ILE A 30 14.15 -3.82 12.00
CA ILE A 30 15.13 -2.72 12.06
C ILE A 30 15.12 -2.07 13.45
N GLY A 31 13.94 -1.80 14.02
CA GLY A 31 13.79 -1.26 15.37
C GLY A 31 14.40 -2.17 16.43
N TYR A 32 14.16 -3.47 16.33
CA TYR A 32 14.77 -4.45 17.23
C TYR A 32 16.30 -4.52 17.08
N LEU A 33 16.80 -4.51 15.84
CA LEU A 33 18.24 -4.58 15.55
C LEU A 33 18.97 -3.34 16.09
N ILE A 34 18.43 -2.14 15.83
CA ILE A 34 18.96 -0.87 16.36
C ILE A 34 18.87 -0.85 17.88
N GLY A 35 17.72 -1.24 18.45
CA GLY A 35 17.53 -1.30 19.89
C GLY A 35 18.52 -2.22 20.59
N THR A 36 18.85 -3.36 19.97
CA THR A 36 19.83 -4.32 20.50
C THR A 36 21.26 -3.76 20.43
N LEU A 37 21.63 -3.15 19.30
CA LEU A 37 22.91 -2.45 19.15
C LEU A 37 23.09 -1.34 20.19
N LEU A 38 22.07 -0.51 20.38
CA LEU A 38 22.13 0.61 21.32
C LEU A 38 22.15 0.15 22.79
N SER A 39 21.39 -0.89 23.11
CA SER A 39 21.42 -1.52 24.43
C SER A 39 22.77 -2.12 24.74
N SER A 40 23.48 -2.67 23.75
CA SER A 40 24.85 -3.17 23.93
C SER A 40 25.85 -2.04 24.20
N LEU A 41 25.63 -0.85 23.66
CA LEU A 41 26.50 0.31 23.89
C LEU A 41 26.23 1.00 25.23
N THR A 42 24.96 1.15 25.58
CA THR A 42 24.53 1.93 26.75
C THR A 42 24.24 1.09 28.00
N HIS A 43 24.26 -0.25 27.90
CA HIS A 43 23.90 -1.20 28.96
C HIS A 43 22.47 -1.05 29.51
N PHE A 44 21.61 -0.24 28.88
CA PHE A 44 20.21 -0.08 29.26
C PHE A 44 19.30 -0.86 28.32
N GLU A 45 18.67 -1.90 28.85
CA GLU A 45 17.68 -2.73 28.15
C GLU A 45 16.43 -1.94 27.70
N ILE A 46 16.18 -0.77 28.31
CA ILE A 46 15.06 0.11 27.98
C ILE A 46 15.10 0.55 26.50
N TRP A 47 16.29 0.68 25.91
CA TRP A 47 16.45 1.09 24.51
C TRP A 47 15.87 0.07 23.54
N LYS A 48 15.95 -1.23 23.84
CA LYS A 48 15.32 -2.28 23.00
C LYS A 48 13.82 -2.07 22.93
N ILE A 49 13.18 -1.85 24.09
CA ILE A 49 11.73 -1.60 24.16
C ILE A 49 11.36 -0.33 23.37
N ILE A 50 12.06 0.77 23.61
CA ILE A 50 11.76 2.05 22.96
C ILE A 50 11.87 1.94 21.44
N PHE A 51 12.97 1.39 20.93
CA PHE A 51 13.17 1.24 19.49
C PHE A 51 12.24 0.21 18.84
N LEU A 52 11.85 -0.84 19.57
CA LEU A 52 10.82 -1.77 19.09
C LEU A 52 9.48 -1.04 18.90
N PHE A 53 9.05 -0.24 19.89
CA PHE A 53 7.83 0.56 19.78
C PHE A 53 7.92 1.57 18.63
N LEU A 54 9.06 2.27 18.48
CA LEU A 54 9.28 3.17 17.35
C LEU A 54 9.20 2.44 16.00
N GLY A 55 9.78 1.24 15.91
CA GLY A 55 9.71 0.39 14.72
C GLY A 55 8.28 -0.01 14.37
N VAL A 56 7.49 -0.44 15.36
CA VAL A 56 6.06 -0.77 15.17
C VAL A 56 5.28 0.47 14.70
N ILE A 57 5.40 1.59 15.40
CA ILE A 57 4.65 2.82 15.11
C ILE A 57 5.01 3.34 13.71
N SER A 58 6.31 3.38 13.38
CA SER A 58 6.79 3.82 12.07
C SER A 58 6.34 2.87 10.96
N GLY A 59 6.45 1.57 11.16
CA GLY A 59 6.02 0.56 10.21
C GLY A 59 4.53 0.61 9.93
N LEU A 60 3.71 0.77 10.96
CA LEU A 60 2.27 0.94 10.83
C LEU A 60 1.93 2.25 10.12
N TYR A 61 2.56 3.37 10.48
CA TYR A 61 2.30 4.66 9.86
C TYR A 61 2.62 4.64 8.35
N ASN A 62 3.82 4.18 7.99
CA ASN A 62 4.24 4.09 6.60
C ASN A 62 3.38 3.09 5.82
N GLY A 63 3.14 1.92 6.40
CA GLY A 63 2.28 0.91 5.80
C GLY A 63 0.88 1.43 5.52
N ILE A 64 0.23 2.07 6.50
CA ILE A 64 -1.14 2.62 6.33
C ILE A 64 -1.16 3.75 5.30
N ILE A 65 -0.18 4.65 5.29
CA ILE A 65 -0.09 5.71 4.28
C ILE A 65 0.03 5.11 2.88
N GLU A 66 0.83 4.07 2.72
CA GLU A 66 1.05 3.42 1.44
C GLU A 66 -0.21 2.68 0.95
N LEU A 67 -0.90 1.98 1.87
CA LEU A 67 -2.22 1.40 1.62
C LEU A 67 -3.23 2.45 1.14
N LEU A 68 -3.31 3.59 1.83
CA LEU A 68 -4.24 4.68 1.49
C LEU A 68 -3.91 5.30 0.12
N LYS A 69 -2.62 5.44 -0.21
CA LYS A 69 -2.17 5.99 -1.48
C LYS A 69 -2.52 5.08 -2.64
N GLU A 70 -2.29 3.77 -2.50
CA GLU A 70 -2.59 2.79 -3.53
C GLU A 70 -4.11 2.62 -3.72
N ALA A 71 -4.89 2.63 -2.63
CA ALA A 71 -6.35 2.61 -2.69
C ALA A 71 -6.91 3.82 -3.46
N LYS A 72 -6.43 5.04 -3.17
CA LYS A 72 -6.82 6.25 -3.90
C LYS A 72 -6.44 6.21 -5.37
N LYS A 73 -5.29 5.63 -5.70
CA LYS A 73 -4.82 5.50 -7.10
C LYS A 73 -5.72 4.56 -7.90
N GLN A 74 -6.15 3.45 -7.31
CA GLN A 74 -7.11 2.52 -7.93
C GLN A 74 -8.47 3.19 -8.20
N ASP A 75 -8.96 4.02 -7.28
CA ASP A 75 -10.22 4.77 -7.48
C ASP A 75 -10.13 5.80 -8.62
N ASN A 76 -9.00 6.51 -8.70
CA ASN A 76 -8.78 7.52 -9.74
C ASN A 76 -8.62 6.88 -11.13
N GLU A 77 -7.85 5.80 -11.27
CA GLU A 77 -7.74 5.07 -12.55
C GLU A 77 -9.08 4.52 -13.03
N PHE A 78 -9.97 4.13 -12.10
CA PHE A 78 -11.31 3.65 -12.45
C PHE A 78 -12.22 4.78 -12.96
N ARG A 79 -12.05 6.02 -12.48
CA ARG A 79 -12.77 7.21 -12.96
C ARG A 79 -12.28 7.65 -14.34
N THR A 80 -10.98 7.73 -14.57
CA THR A 80 -10.40 8.16 -15.86
C THR A 80 -10.72 7.17 -17.01
N LYS A 81 -10.84 5.87 -16.71
CA LYS A 81 -11.30 4.86 -17.69
C LYS A 81 -12.80 4.94 -18.04
N LYS A 82 -13.63 5.53 -17.17
CA LYS A 82 -15.07 5.71 -17.45
C LYS A 82 -15.33 6.96 -18.28
N GLU A 83 -14.58 8.03 -18.08
CA GLU A 83 -14.71 9.27 -18.86
C GLU A 83 -14.21 9.08 -20.31
N SER A 84 -13.07 8.43 -20.51
CA SER A 84 -12.55 8.12 -21.86
C SER A 84 -13.44 7.20 -22.71
N LYS A 85 -14.36 6.45 -22.08
CA LYS A 85 -15.38 5.66 -22.80
C LYS A 85 -16.67 6.42 -23.12
N ARG A 86 -16.94 7.54 -22.45
CA ARG A 86 -18.14 8.35 -22.70
C ARG A 86 -17.94 9.30 -23.89
N ASP A 87 -16.74 9.85 -24.06
CA ASP A 87 -16.46 10.77 -25.17
C ASP A 87 -16.43 10.06 -26.52
N ASN A 88 -15.92 8.82 -26.61
CA ASN A 88 -15.92 8.03 -27.85
C ASN A 88 -17.31 7.58 -28.35
N ASN A 89 -18.40 7.84 -27.61
CA ASN A 89 -19.76 7.50 -28.04
C ASN A 89 -20.58 8.73 -28.46
N LYS A 90 -20.01 9.94 -28.35
CA LYS A 90 -20.72 11.18 -28.71
C LYS A 90 -20.41 11.66 -30.13
N ASP A 91 -19.32 11.19 -30.72
CA ASP A 91 -18.87 11.62 -32.04
C ASP A 91 -19.45 10.79 -33.21
N ASN A 92 -20.28 9.78 -32.92
CA ASN A 92 -20.77 8.86 -33.95
C ASN A 92 -22.16 9.21 -34.50
N ASN A 93 -22.81 10.27 -34.00
CA ASN A 93 -24.21 10.59 -34.32
C ASN A 93 -24.40 11.94 -35.05
N SER A 94 -23.38 12.46 -35.72
CA SER A 94 -23.48 13.77 -36.40
C SER A 94 -22.99 13.77 -37.85
N PHE A 95 -23.12 12.65 -38.56
CA PHE A 95 -22.99 12.59 -40.02
C PHE A 95 -23.93 11.51 -40.57
N ASP A 96 -25.20 11.85 -40.70
CA ASP A 96 -26.01 11.37 -41.81
C ASP A 96 -27.14 12.39 -42.08
N ASN A 97 -27.33 12.63 -43.38
CA ASN A 97 -28.08 13.72 -44.05
C ASN A 97 -29.47 14.07 -43.51
#